data_AF-A0A2E4H6D7-F1
#
_entry.id   AF-A0A2E4H6D7-F1
#
_cell.length_a   1.000
_cell.length_b   1.000
_cell.length_c   1.000
_cell.angle_alpha   90.00
_cell.angle_beta   90.00
_cell.angle_gamma   90.00
#
_symmetry.space_group_name_H-M   'P 1'
#
loop_
_entity.id
_entity.type
_entity.pdbx_description
1 polymer ?
#
loop_
_entity_poly.entity_id
_entity_poly.type
_entity_poly.pdbx_seq_one_letter_code
_entity_poly.pdbx_strand_id
1 'polypeptide(L)' 'MSHDSDRQPKTIRLDDRIHHQARVAAVTARKNMGEWMEEAIREKLRRDGHSLSEGDQLTSLKTQRSTE' A
#
# COMPACT_ATOMS: atom_id res chain seq x y z
N MET A 1 -0.38 -16.63 14.28
CA MET A 1 -0.25 -17.30 12.97
C MET A 1 0.47 -16.33 12.06
N SER A 2 1.73 -16.63 11.72
CA SER A 2 2.55 -15.73 10.90
C SER A 2 2.17 -15.95 9.43
N HIS A 3 1.47 -14.98 8.82
CA HIS A 3 1.15 -14.95 7.38
C HIS A 3 2.39 -14.64 6.52
N ASP A 4 3.58 -15.07 6.94
CA ASP A 4 4.83 -14.85 6.19
C ASP A 4 4.80 -15.65 4.87
N SER A 5 4.17 -16.83 4.89
CA SER A 5 4.01 -17.72 3.74
C SER A 5 3.06 -17.21 2.64
N ASP A 6 2.25 -16.18 2.91
CA ASP A 6 1.28 -15.60 1.94
C ASP A 6 1.75 -14.27 1.33
N ARG A 7 2.99 -13.84 1.64
CA ARG A 7 3.52 -12.57 1.16
C ARG A 7 3.88 -12.67 -0.32
N GLN A 8 2.89 -12.40 -1.18
CA GLN A 8 3.10 -12.34 -2.61
C GLN A 8 3.78 -11.01 -3.01
N PRO A 9 4.93 -11.04 -3.67
CA PRO A 9 5.59 -9.82 -4.12
C PRO A 9 4.72 -9.11 -5.18
N LYS A 10 4.49 -7.81 -4.99
CA LYS A 10 3.78 -6.97 -5.94
C LYS A 10 4.69 -5.86 -6.44
N THR A 11 4.70 -5.65 -7.75
CA THR A 11 5.38 -4.51 -8.36
C THR A 11 4.45 -3.30 -8.34
N ILE A 12 4.89 -2.22 -7.71
CA ILE A 12 4.16 -0.95 -7.64
C ILE A 12 5.00 0.11 -8.34
N ARG A 13 4.37 0.87 -9.23
CA ARG A 13 5.02 2.01 -9.90
C ARG A 13 4.97 3.21 -8.97
N LEU A 14 6.13 3.76 -8.64
CA LEU A 14 6.28 4.99 -7.86
C LEU A 14 7.04 6.02 -8.68
N ASP A 15 6.76 7.29 -8.42
CA ASP A 15 7.62 8.39 -8.85
C ASP A 15 9.01 8.27 -8.19
N ASP A 16 10.07 8.57 -8.93
CA ASP A 16 11.45 8.37 -8.49
C ASP A 16 11.81 9.16 -7.23
N ARG A 17 11.27 10.38 -7.09
CA ARG A 17 11.51 11.21 -5.91
C ARG A 17 10.87 10.58 -4.67
N ILE A 18 9.63 10.08 -4.82
CA ILE A 18 8.92 9.40 -3.73
C ILE A 18 9.61 8.08 -3.38
N HIS A 19 10.06 7.33 -4.38
CA HIS A 19 10.84 6.11 -4.17
C HIS A 19 12.12 6.37 -3.38
N HIS A 20 12.86 7.43 -3.72
CA HIS A 20 14.07 7.80 -2.97
C HIS A 20 13.76 8.15 -1.50
N GLN A 21 12.74 8.98 -1.26
CA GLN A 21 12.33 9.36 0.10
C GLN A 21 11.92 8.14 0.94
N ALA A 22 11.13 7.24 0.36
CA ALA A 22 10.72 6.02 1.04
C ALA A 22 11.92 5.11 1.35
N ARG A 23 12.90 5.02 0.44
CA ARG A 23 14.14 4.27 0.68
C ARG A 23 14.96 4.85 1.83
N VAL A 24 15.11 6.18 1.90
CA VAL A 24 15.79 6.85 3.03
C VAL A 24 15.07 6.52 4.34
N ALA A 25 13.74 6.65 4.38
CA ALA A 25 12.95 6.37 5.57
C ALA A 25 13.06 4.90 6.02
N ALA A 26 13.06 3.95 5.10
CA ALA A 26 13.26 2.53 5.40
C ALA A 26 14.63 2.26 6.03
N VAL A 27 15.69 2.84 5.48
CA VAL A 27 17.05 2.72 6.02
C VAL A 27 17.15 3.35 7.41
N THR A 28 16.58 4.54 7.62
CA THR A 28 16.53 5.21 8.93
C THR A 28 15.80 4.35 9.97
N ALA A 29 14.73 3.66 9.56
CA ALA A 29 13.98 2.75 10.41
C ALA A 29 14.67 1.38 10.62
N ARG A 30 15.82 1.14 9.99
CA ARG A 30 16.54 -0.15 9.97
C ARG A 30 15.67 -1.31 9.44
N LYS A 31 14.83 -1.04 8.43
CA LYS A 31 13.93 -2.02 7.79
C LYS A 31 14.25 -2.15 6.32
N ASN A 32 13.84 -3.26 5.70
CA ASN A 32 13.86 -3.33 4.25
C ASN A 32 12.71 -2.48 3.66
N MET A 33 12.85 -2.10 2.38
CA MET A 33 11.88 -1.22 1.71
C MET A 33 10.46 -1.80 1.69
N GLY A 34 10.31 -3.11 1.50
CA GLY A 34 9.01 -3.78 1.46
C GLY A 34 8.34 -3.81 2.83
N GLU A 35 9.08 -4.18 3.88
CA GLU A 35 8.61 -4.15 5.28
C GLU A 35 8.18 -2.74 5.69
N TRP A 36 9.01 -1.75 5.40
CA TRP A 36 8.69 -0.36 5.71
C TRP A 36 7.43 0.10 4.99
N MET A 37 7.28 -0.26 3.70
CA MET A 37 6.11 0.08 2.91
C MET A 37 4.83 -0.57 3.45
N GLU A 38 4.90 -1.86 3.81
CA GLU A 38 3.75 -2.58 4.35
C GLU A 38 3.28 -2.03 5.69
N GLU A 39 4.21 -1.67 6.57
CA GLU A 39 3.85 -1.00 7.81
C GLU A 39 3.26 0.38 7.58
N ALA A 40 3.83 1.16 6.67
CA ALA A 40 3.30 2.49 6.32
C ALA A 40 1.87 2.39 5.75
N ILE A 41 1.59 1.40 4.90
CA ILE A 41 0.25 1.10 4.40
C ILE A 41 -0.68 0.70 5.54
N ARG A 42 -0.25 -0.22 6.41
CA ARG A 42 -1.06 -0.69 7.54
C ARG A 42 -1.40 0.43 8.52
N GLU A 43 -0.45 1.32 8.77
CA GLU A 43 -0.65 2.51 9.59
C GLU A 43 -1.60 3.50 8.93
N LYS A 44 -1.47 3.73 7.62
CA LYS A 44 -2.38 4.60 6.86
C LYS A 44 -3.82 4.09 6.92
N LEU A 45 -4.03 2.80 6.68
CA LEU A 45 -5.34 2.15 6.78
C LEU A 45 -5.92 2.27 8.19
N ARG A 46 -5.11 2.03 9.22
CA ARG A 46 -5.51 2.20 10.63
C ARG A 46 -5.94 3.64 10.95
N ARG A 47 -5.23 4.64 10.44
CA ARG A 47 -5.58 6.07 10.62
C ARG A 47 -6.88 6.44 9.94
N ASP A 48 -7.10 5.92 8.74
CA ASP A 48 -8.28 6.23 7.95
C ASP A 48 -9.51 5.40 8.38
N GLY A 49 -9.37 4.50 9.35
CA GLY A 49 -10.45 3.65 9.85
C GLY A 49 -10.83 2.51 8.90
N HIS A 50 -10.06 2.29 7.83
CA HIS A 50 -10.24 1.15 6.94
C HIS A 50 -9.65 -0.10 7.60
N SER A 51 -10.52 -0.98 8.12
CA SER A 51 -10.16 -2.39 8.24
C SER A 51 -10.10 -2.98 6.84
N LEU A 52 -9.06 -3.76 6.51
CA LEU A 52 -9.06 -4.64 5.34
C LEU A 52 -10.11 -5.73 5.57
N SER A 53 -11.38 -5.35 5.46
CA SER A 53 -12.49 -6.26 5.24
C SER A 53 -12.18 -6.96 3.93
N GLU A 54 -11.86 -8.26 4.00
CA GLU A 54 -11.62 -9.12 2.85
C GLU A 54 -12.83 -9.06 1.91
N GLY A 55 -12.83 -8.14 0.94
CA GLY A 55 -13.99 -8.00 0.05
C GLY A 55 -14.13 -6.69 -0.70
N ASP A 56 -13.37 -5.63 -0.39
CA ASP A 56 -13.52 -4.36 -1.12
C ASP A 56 -12.76 -4.41 -2.46
N GLN A 57 -13.43 -5.03 -3.43
CA GLN A 57 -13.13 -4.94 -4.84
C GLN A 57 -13.04 -3.46 -5.22
N LEU A 58 -11.86 -3.02 -5.65
CA LEU A 58 -11.63 -1.72 -6.26
C LEU A 58 -12.33 -1.66 -7.64
N THR A 59 -13.66 -1.67 -7.65
CA THR A 59 -14.53 -1.58 -8.83
C THR A 59 -15.50 -0.41 -8.68
N SER A 60 -14.99 0.78 -8.36
CA SER A 60 -15.77 2.01 -8.55
C SER A 60 -14.87 3.16 -8.96
N LEU A 61 -14.28 3.03 -10.14
CA LEU A 61 -13.93 4.20 -10.95
C LEU A 61 -14.09 3.87 -12.43
N LYS A 62 -15.31 3.45 -12.82
CA LYS A 62 -15.74 3.52 -14.21
C LYS A 62 -16.98 4.41 -14.29
N THR A 63 -16.72 5.64 -14.73
CA THR A 63 -17.54 6.29 -15.76
C THR A 63 -18.95 6.68 -15.33
N GLN A 64 -19.06 7.68 -14.46
CA GLN A 64 -20.10 8.69 -14.66
C GLN A 64 -19.67 9.55 -15.86
N ARG A 65 -19.93 9.08 -17.08
CA ARG A 65 -20.00 9.94 -18.27
C ARG A 65 -21.26 9.59 -19.07
N SER A 66 -21.94 10.68 -19.42
CA SER A 66 -23.03 10.80 -20.39
C SER A 66 -24.43 10.45 -19.89
N THR A 67 -25.03 11.51 -19.36
CA THR A 67 -26.43 11.92 -19.49
C THR A 67 -26.97 11.77 -20.92
N GLU A 68 -28.18 11.23 -21.04
CA GLU A 68 -29.22 11.67 -21.99
C GLU A 68 -30.56 11.74 -21.24
#